data_AF-K1RLZ1-F1
#
_entry.id   AF-K1RLZ1-F1
#
_cell.length_a   1.000
_cell.length_b   1.000
_cell.length_c   1.000
_cell.angle_alpha   90.00
_cell.angle_beta   90.00
_cell.angle_gamma   90.00
#
_symmetry.space_group_name_H-M   'P 1'
#
loop_
_entity.id
_entity.type
_entity.pdbx_description
1 polymer ?
#
loop_
_entity_poly.entity_id
_entity_poly.type
_entity_poly.pdbx_seq_one_letter_code
_entity_poly.pdbx_strand_id
1 'polypeptide(L)'
;MFALDIDPAQQVSVTFQKRGRGFAGMSFLLNPAIEIPAMAFPNIVTFTESTETLNMFQAHIDSNMIVFDYTTKEGNPSVFKFPLAGFNEKYLEQFV
;
A
#
# COMPACT_ATOMS: atom_id res chain seq x y z
N MET A 1 15.77 2.56 -1.87
CA MET A 1 15.71 3.96 -2.34
C MET A 1 14.45 4.66 -1.82
N PHE A 2 13.24 4.11 -2.02
CA PHE A 2 11.97 4.63 -1.45
C PHE A 2 11.99 4.84 0.07
N ALA A 3 12.27 3.79 0.87
CA ALA A 3 12.19 3.89 2.34
C ALA A 3 13.22 4.84 2.99
N LEU A 4 14.30 5.20 2.28
CA LEU A 4 15.39 6.01 2.84
C LEU A 4 15.13 7.52 2.77
N ASP A 5 14.19 7.96 1.95
CA ASP A 5 13.94 9.38 1.67
C ASP A 5 12.60 9.90 2.23
N ILE A 6 11.77 9.04 2.82
CA ILE A 6 10.49 9.46 3.40
C ILE A 6 10.73 10.32 4.65
N ASP A 7 9.98 11.43 4.77
CA ASP A 7 9.84 12.16 6.02
C ASP A 7 8.90 11.40 6.98
N PRO A 8 9.41 10.86 8.11
CA PRO A 8 8.61 10.07 9.04
C PRO A 8 7.58 10.91 9.82
N ALA A 9 7.69 12.24 9.82
CA ALA A 9 6.71 13.12 10.46
C ALA A 9 5.47 13.36 9.57
N GLN A 10 5.52 12.95 8.30
CA GLN A 10 4.43 13.12 7.35
C GLN A 10 3.76 11.78 7.04
N GLN A 11 2.47 11.83 6.70
CA GLN A 11 1.74 10.64 6.33
C GLN A 11 2.20 10.11 4.98
N VAL A 12 2.26 8.79 4.87
CA VAL A 12 2.35 8.07 3.61
C VAL A 12 0.97 7.60 3.24
N SER A 13 0.58 7.80 1.99
CA SER A 13 -0.66 7.24 1.43
C SER A 13 -0.33 6.07 0.53
N VAL A 14 -1.05 4.97 0.69
CA VAL A 14 -0.93 3.75 -0.11
C VAL A 14 -2.22 3.55 -0.87
N THR A 15 -2.14 3.40 -2.19
CA THR A 15 -3.29 3.20 -3.07
C THR A 15 -3.11 1.94 -3.92
N PHE A 16 -4.08 1.02 -3.81
CA PHE A 16 -4.21 -0.13 -4.69
C PHE A 16 -4.86 0.31 -6.00
N GLN A 17 -4.20 0.04 -7.12
CA GLN A 17 -4.67 0.41 -8.44
C GLN A 17 -4.92 -0.82 -9.32
N LYS A 18 -6.03 -0.77 -10.06
CA LYS A 18 -6.37 -1.71 -11.14
C LYS A 18 -6.50 -0.92 -12.44
N ARG A 19 -5.63 -1.20 -13.41
CA ARG A 19 -5.57 -0.52 -14.72
C ARG A 19 -5.50 1.02 -14.60
N GLY A 20 -4.71 1.49 -13.63
CA GLY A 20 -4.50 2.92 -13.37
C GLY A 20 -5.62 3.61 -12.57
N ARG A 21 -6.64 2.89 -12.12
CA ARG A 21 -7.70 3.42 -11.26
C ARG A 21 -7.50 2.93 -9.83
N GLY A 22 -7.41 3.86 -8.88
CA GLY A 22 -7.41 3.54 -7.45
C GLY A 22 -8.79 3.04 -7.01
N PHE A 23 -8.82 1.99 -6.21
CA PHE A 23 -10.07 1.43 -5.68
C PHE A 23 -10.04 1.15 -4.18
N ALA A 24 -8.85 1.13 -3.57
CA ALA A 24 -8.67 1.08 -2.13
C ALA A 24 -7.42 1.87 -1.76
N GLY A 25 -7.46 2.57 -0.64
CA GLY A 25 -6.29 3.30 -0.15
C GLY A 25 -6.36 3.58 1.34
N MET A 26 -5.21 3.90 1.91
CA MET A 26 -5.03 4.18 3.32
C MET A 26 -3.88 5.16 3.52
N SER A 27 -3.94 5.96 4.59
CA SER A 27 -2.86 6.87 4.97
C SER A 27 -2.44 6.59 6.40
N PHE A 28 -1.15 6.62 6.67
CA PHE A 28 -0.58 6.33 7.98
C PHE A 28 0.76 7.03 8.18
N LEU A 29 1.14 7.23 9.44
CA LEU A 29 2.48 7.66 9.80
C LEU A 29 3.40 6.44 9.88
N LEU A 30 4.60 6.56 9.32
CA LEU A 30 5.63 5.54 9.45
C LEU A 30 6.36 5.72 10.79
N ASN A 31 6.54 4.63 11.54
CA ASN A 31 7.41 4.65 12.70
C ASN A 31 8.88 4.57 12.23
N PRO A 32 9.70 5.62 12.43
CA PRO A 32 11.08 5.65 11.95
C PRO A 32 12.00 4.65 12.66
N ALA A 33 11.57 4.09 13.81
CA ALA A 33 12.35 3.08 14.54
C ALA A 33 12.26 1.68 13.94
N ILE A 34 11.39 1.46 12.93
CA ILE A 34 11.18 0.14 12.30
C ILE A 34 11.99 0.05 11.00
N GLU A 35 12.90 -0.91 10.93
CA GLU A 35 13.81 -1.12 9.78
C GLU A 35 13.07 -1.56 8.50
N ILE A 36 12.06 -2.42 8.64
CA ILE A 36 11.14 -2.82 7.56
C ILE A 36 9.74 -2.42 8.00
N PRO A 37 9.13 -1.39 7.39
CA PRO A 37 7.75 -1.02 7.69
C PRO A 37 6.80 -2.18 7.37
N ALA A 38 6.55 -3.02 8.36
CA ALA A 38 5.59 -4.11 8.29
C ALA A 38 4.28 -3.60 8.89
N MET A 39 3.26 -3.48 8.04
CA MET A 39 1.91 -3.14 8.50
C MET A 39 1.07 -4.41 8.50
N ALA A 40 0.69 -4.85 9.69
CA ALA A 40 -0.25 -5.95 9.86
C ALA A 40 -1.68 -5.41 9.83
N PHE A 41 -2.44 -5.77 8.81
CA PHE A 41 -3.87 -5.47 8.72
C PHE A 41 -4.69 -6.76 8.88
N PRO A 42 -5.87 -6.69 9.54
CA PRO A 42 -6.88 -7.72 9.38
C PRO A 42 -7.20 -7.91 7.89
N ASN A 43 -7.45 -9.15 7.47
CA ASN A 43 -7.79 -9.40 6.06
C ASN A 43 -9.09 -8.72 5.65
N ILE A 44 -10.03 -8.56 6.58
CA ILE A 44 -11.28 -7.83 6.37
C ILE A 44 -11.25 -6.57 7.22
N VAL A 45 -11.38 -5.42 6.57
CA VAL A 45 -11.43 -4.10 7.21
C VAL A 45 -12.80 -3.49 6.94
N THR A 46 -13.56 -3.19 7.99
CA THR A 46 -14.82 -2.44 7.89
C THR A 46 -14.54 -0.97 8.14
N PHE A 47 -14.99 -0.09 7.26
CA PHE A 47 -14.85 1.34 7.47
C PHE A 47 -15.79 1.82 8.56
N THR A 48 -15.28 2.62 9.50
CA THR A 48 -16.09 3.23 10.54
C THR A 48 -17.25 4.01 9.90
N GLU A 49 -18.45 3.87 10.47
CA GLU A 49 -19.68 4.50 9.95
C GLU A 49 -20.14 4.01 8.57
N SER A 50 -19.62 2.87 8.11
CA SER A 50 -20.03 2.24 6.85
C SER A 50 -20.35 0.76 7.03
N THR A 51 -21.23 0.24 6.17
CA THR A 51 -21.44 -1.20 6.00
C THR A 51 -20.44 -1.81 5.01
N GLU A 52 -19.64 -0.98 4.34
CA GLU A 52 -18.66 -1.40 3.36
C GLU A 52 -17.45 -2.07 4.02
N THR A 53 -16.99 -3.15 3.40
CA THR A 53 -15.83 -3.91 3.85
C THR A 53 -14.81 -4.02 2.73
N LEU A 54 -13.53 -3.89 3.09
CA LEU A 54 -12.40 -4.12 2.21
C LEU A 54 -11.75 -5.45 2.56
N ASN A 55 -11.72 -6.36 1.60
CA ASN A 55 -10.89 -7.56 1.68
C ASN A 55 -9.48 -7.22 1.17
N MET A 56 -8.51 -7.16 2.08
CA MET A 56 -7.14 -6.78 1.80
C MET A 56 -6.46 -7.78 0.86
N PHE A 57 -6.66 -9.08 1.05
CA PHE A 57 -6.10 -10.09 0.16
C PHE A 57 -6.65 -9.98 -1.27
N GLN A 58 -7.98 -9.80 -1.40
CA GLN A 58 -8.60 -9.59 -2.70
C GLN A 58 -8.08 -8.31 -3.37
N ALA A 59 -7.89 -7.23 -2.62
CA ALA A 59 -7.30 -6.00 -3.14
C ALA A 59 -5.88 -6.19 -3.67
N HIS A 60 -5.06 -7.03 -3.02
CA HIS A 60 -3.73 -7.39 -3.52
C HIS A 60 -3.80 -8.23 -4.81
N ILE A 61 -4.74 -9.17 -4.91
CA ILE A 61 -4.95 -9.98 -6.13
C ILE A 61 -5.42 -9.11 -7.30
N ASP A 62 -6.36 -8.21 -7.05
CA ASP A 62 -7.01 -7.40 -8.10
C ASP A 62 -6.16 -6.24 -8.59
N SER A 63 -5.19 -5.79 -7.80
CA SER A 63 -4.34 -4.67 -8.15
C SER A 63 -3.20 -5.10 -9.05
N ASN A 64 -2.90 -4.26 -10.05
CA ASN A 64 -1.70 -4.42 -10.88
C ASN A 64 -0.57 -3.47 -10.46
N MET A 65 -0.86 -2.56 -9.52
CA MET A 65 0.09 -1.59 -8.99
C MET A 65 -0.34 -1.11 -7.59
N ILE A 66 0.64 -0.92 -6.72
CA ILE A 66 0.49 -0.18 -5.47
C ILE A 66 1.25 1.14 -5.62
N VAL A 67 0.59 2.25 -5.30
CA VAL A 67 1.19 3.59 -5.35
C VAL A 67 1.36 4.12 -3.95
N PHE A 68 2.55 4.65 -3.66
CA PHE A 68 2.90 5.28 -2.40
C PHE A 68 3.12 6.77 -2.67
N ASP A 69 2.23 7.61 -2.18
CA ASP A 69 2.39 9.06 -2.18
C ASP A 69 2.98 9.48 -0.83
N TYR A 70 4.08 10.23 -0.84
CA TYR A 70 4.82 10.58 0.36
C TYR A 70 5.52 11.93 0.26
N THR A 71 5.88 12.49 1.40
CA THR A 71 6.76 13.67 1.49
C THR A 71 8.20 13.21 1.72
N THR A 72 9.12 13.70 0.92
CA THR A 72 10.57 13.48 1.08
C THR A 72 11.09 14.20 2.33
N LYS A 73 12.29 13.83 2.82
CA LYS A 73 12.96 14.51 3.94
C LYS A 73 13.25 15.99 3.68
N GLU A 74 13.32 16.39 2.41
CA GLU A 74 13.48 17.78 1.98
C GLU A 74 12.16 18.55 1.95
N GLY A 75 11.03 17.91 2.26
CA GLY A 75 9.70 18.50 2.26
C GLY A 75 8.98 18.47 0.92
N ASN A 76 9.57 17.87 -0.12
CA ASN A 76 8.97 17.79 -1.45
C ASN A 76 8.00 16.59 -1.58
N PRO A 77 6.90 16.72 -2.33
CA PRO A 77 6.04 15.57 -2.64
C PRO A 77 6.75 14.61 -3.61
N SER A 78 6.54 13.31 -3.41
CA SER A 78 7.10 12.25 -4.24
C SER A 78 6.16 11.05 -4.34
N VAL A 79 6.42 10.20 -5.33
CA VAL A 79 5.60 9.02 -5.64
C VAL A 79 6.49 7.82 -5.90
N PHE A 80 6.23 6.71 -5.21
CA PHE A 80 6.82 5.41 -5.50
C PHE A 80 5.74 4.46 -6.04
N LYS A 81 6.04 3.76 -7.13
CA LYS A 81 5.10 2.83 -7.78
C LYS A 81 5.67 1.43 -7.72
N PHE A 82 4.94 0.54 -7.07
CA PHE A 82 5.28 -0.87 -6.98
C PHE A 82 4.39 -1.68 -7.93
N PRO A 83 4.91 -2.16 -9.08
CA PRO A 83 4.14 -2.99 -9.99
C PRO A 83 3.89 -4.37 -9.37
N LEU A 84 2.67 -4.90 -9.52
CA LEU A 84 2.28 -6.24 -9.08
C LEU A 84 2.13 -7.23 -10.23
N ALA A 85 2.61 -6.87 -11.43
CA ALA A 85 2.61 -7.78 -12.58
C ALA A 85 3.38 -9.08 -12.22
N GLY A 86 2.75 -10.24 -12.41
CA GLY A 86 3.32 -11.53 -12.04
C GLY A 86 3.20 -11.93 -10.57
N PHE A 87 2.70 -11.06 -9.67
CA PHE A 87 2.54 -11.40 -8.25
C PHE A 87 1.48 -12.49 -8.06
N ASN A 88 0.27 -12.28 -8.59
CA ASN A 88 -0.82 -13.25 -8.49
C ASN A 88 -0.45 -14.59 -9.17
N GLU A 89 0.13 -14.51 -10.35
CA GLU A 89 0.56 -15.68 -11.15
C GLU A 89 1.54 -16.56 -10.34
N LYS A 90 2.60 -15.97 -9.78
CA LYS A 90 3.62 -16.71 -9.00
C LYS A 90 3.21 -17.06 -7.58
N TYR A 91 2.26 -16.34 -6.99
CA TYR A 91 1.74 -16.65 -5.65
C TYR A 91 0.81 -17.86 -5.71
N LEU A 92 -0.09 -17.92 -6.70
CA LEU A 92 -1.02 -19.04 -6.85
C LEU A 92 -0.32 -20.35 -7.21
N GLU A 93 0.78 -20.30 -7.97
CA GLU A 93 1.63 -21.46 -8.28
C GLU A 93 2.17 -22.19 -7.04
N GLN A 94 2.25 -21.54 -5.87
CA GLN A 94 2.75 -22.16 -4.64
C GLN A 94 1.73 -23.07 -3.93
N PHE A 95 0.47 -23.04 -4.37
CA PHE A 95 -0.63 -23.81 -3.77
C PHE A 95 -1.14 -24.93 -4.68
N VAL A 96 -0.46 -25.20 -5.80
CA VAL A 96 -0.81 -26.23 -6.79
C VAL A 96 0.22 -27.37 -6.78
#